data_AF-A0AAJ2N622-F1
#
_entry.id   AF-A0AAJ2N622-F1
#
_cell.length_a   1.000
_cell.length_b   1.000
_cell.length_c   1.000
_cell.angle_alpha   90.00
_cell.angle_beta   90.00
_cell.angle_gamma   90.00
#
_symmetry.space_group_name_H-M   'P 1'
#
loop_
_entity.id
_entity.type
_entity.pdbx_description
1 polymer ?
#
loop_
_entity_poly.entity_id
_entity_poly.type
_entity_poly.pdbx_seq_one_letter_code
_entity_poly.pdbx_strand_id
1 'polypeptide(L)'
;MAISDFLPFSKKEKEVEVSEVEELRIPEEKEKIKIKVEKILKSEDVDKVVRVAKQSIVIVKTQELQKKDFGYTQTLIAKLKRNCKQNNIDLVGTSDGYLILAPPFVEIIRE
;
A
#
# COMPACT_ATOMS: atom_id res chain seq x y z
N MET A 1 -44.83 14.75 -65.84
CA MET A 1 -44.16 14.59 -64.53
C MET A 1 -45.09 15.13 -63.47
N ALA A 2 -45.32 14.33 -62.44
CA ALA A 2 -46.48 14.37 -61.56
C ALA A 2 -46.48 15.54 -60.57
N ILE A 3 -47.70 15.96 -60.26
CA ILE A 3 -48.11 16.94 -59.27
C ILE A 3 -48.31 16.20 -57.94
N SER A 4 -48.10 16.91 -56.84
CA SER A 4 -48.56 16.64 -55.46
C SER A 4 -47.95 15.46 -54.69
N ASP A 5 -47.04 15.79 -53.77
CA ASP A 5 -46.81 15.10 -52.50
C ASP A 5 -46.68 16.20 -51.43
N PHE A 6 -47.77 16.76 -50.90
CA PHE A 6 -48.53 16.25 -49.75
C PHE A 6 -47.63 15.87 -48.56
N LEU A 7 -47.25 16.87 -47.78
CA LEU A 7 -46.62 16.73 -46.46
C LEU A 7 -47.65 16.24 -45.43
N PRO A 8 -47.40 15.14 -44.70
CA PRO A 8 -48.05 14.87 -43.44
C PRO A 8 -47.08 15.17 -42.30
N PHE A 9 -47.36 16.28 -41.62
CA PHE A 9 -46.88 16.60 -40.28
C PHE A 9 -47.38 15.50 -39.32
N SER A 10 -46.47 14.66 -38.81
CA SER A 10 -46.78 13.72 -37.73
C SER A 10 -45.87 14.01 -36.54
N LYS A 11 -46.44 14.77 -35.60
CA LYS A 11 -45.91 15.06 -34.27
C LYS A 11 -45.96 13.75 -33.47
N LYS A 12 -44.84 13.04 -33.36
CA LYS A 12 -44.67 11.93 -32.42
C LYS A 12 -43.95 12.44 -31.18
N GLU A 13 -44.75 12.77 -30.18
CA GLU A 13 -44.35 12.83 -28.79
C GLU A 13 -43.91 11.41 -28.39
N LYS A 14 -42.60 11.22 -28.23
CA LYS A 14 -42.04 10.08 -27.51
C LYS A 14 -41.41 10.65 -26.25
N GLU A 15 -42.10 10.44 -25.14
CA GLU A 15 -41.55 10.49 -23.80
C GLU A 15 -40.31 9.59 -23.79
N VAL A 16 -39.13 10.21 -23.72
CA VAL A 16 -37.87 9.50 -23.58
C VAL A 16 -37.73 9.16 -22.12
N GLU A 17 -37.64 7.86 -21.90
CA GLU A 17 -37.49 7.17 -20.64
C GLU A 17 -36.46 7.83 -19.74
N VAL A 18 -36.83 7.84 -18.46
CA VAL A 18 -36.04 8.26 -17.31
C VAL A 18 -34.62 7.75 -17.47
N SER A 19 -33.70 8.68 -17.70
CA SER A 19 -32.26 8.41 -17.73
C SER A 19 -31.89 7.69 -16.44
N GLU A 20 -31.63 6.39 -16.57
CA GLU A 20 -31.03 5.55 -15.55
C GLU A 20 -29.79 6.28 -15.05
N VAL A 21 -29.85 6.71 -13.78
CA VAL A 21 -28.70 7.23 -13.07
C VAL A 21 -27.74 6.05 -12.99
N GLU A 22 -26.75 6.00 -13.87
CA GLU A 22 -25.58 5.17 -13.68
C GLU A 22 -24.97 5.59 -12.35
N GLU A 23 -25.33 4.87 -11.29
CA GLU A 23 -24.56 4.83 -10.07
C GLU A 23 -23.15 4.40 -10.48
N LEU A 24 -22.28 5.39 -10.68
CA LEU A 24 -20.84 5.24 -10.73
C LEU A 24 -20.44 4.55 -9.42
N ARG A 25 -20.46 3.21 -9.44
CA ARG A 25 -19.89 2.36 -8.40
C ARG A 25 -18.40 2.68 -8.38
N ILE A 26 -18.03 3.64 -7.55
CA ILE A 26 -16.64 3.88 -7.16
C ILE A 26 -16.16 2.52 -6.64
N PRO A 27 -15.21 1.84 -7.31
CA PRO A 27 -14.59 0.68 -6.72
C PRO A 27 -13.68 1.25 -5.61
N GLU A 28 -14.21 1.42 -4.40
CA GLU A 28 -13.41 1.66 -3.21
C GLU A 28 -12.71 0.36 -2.81
N GLU A 29 -11.93 -0.24 -3.71
CA GLU A 29 -10.96 -1.23 -3.30
C GLU A 29 -9.80 -0.48 -2.64
N LYS A 30 -9.96 -0.17 -1.34
CA LYS A 30 -8.83 0.23 -0.50
C LYS A 30 -7.81 -0.91 -0.58
N GLU A 31 -6.70 -0.69 -1.28
CA GLU A 31 -5.62 -1.66 -1.38
C GLU A 31 -5.18 -2.05 0.04
N LYS A 32 -5.49 -3.29 0.43
CA LYS A 32 -5.14 -3.79 1.77
C LYS A 32 -3.66 -4.08 1.81
N ILE A 33 -2.90 -3.27 2.56
CA ILE A 33 -1.49 -3.50 2.80
C ILE A 33 -1.33 -4.59 3.86
N LYS A 34 -0.52 -5.60 3.55
CA LYS A 34 -0.21 -6.67 4.50
C LYS A 34 0.76 -6.13 5.56
N ILE A 35 0.48 -6.44 6.82
CA ILE A 35 1.39 -6.19 7.94
C ILE A 35 1.93 -7.54 8.40
N LYS A 36 3.26 -7.66 8.51
CA LYS A 36 3.93 -8.88 8.97
C LYS A 36 4.78 -8.57 10.19
N VAL A 37 4.74 -9.49 11.16
CA VAL A 37 5.59 -9.42 12.35
C VAL A 37 6.72 -10.43 12.18
N GLU A 38 7.95 -9.95 12.13
CA GLU A 38 9.14 -10.80 11.97
C GLU A 38 10.12 -10.62 13.14
N LYS A 39 11.03 -11.58 13.25
CA LYS A 39 12.14 -11.57 14.22
C LYS A 39 13.44 -11.69 13.45
N ILE A 40 14.44 -10.91 13.84
CA ILE A 40 15.79 -11.01 13.28
C ILE A 40 16.65 -11.72 14.31
N LEU A 41 17.27 -12.85 13.93
CA LEU A 41 18.21 -13.58 14.78
C LEU A 41 19.60 -13.63 14.14
N LYS A 42 19.65 -13.72 12.81
CA LYS A 42 20.88 -13.80 12.03
C LYS A 42 20.96 -12.68 11.00
N SER A 43 22.17 -12.45 10.49
CA SER A 43 22.44 -11.49 9.41
C SER A 43 21.63 -11.78 8.13
N GLU A 44 21.33 -13.05 7.85
CA GLU A 44 20.52 -13.46 6.69
C GLU A 44 19.05 -13.03 6.82
N ASP A 45 18.54 -12.95 8.05
CA ASP A 45 17.14 -12.56 8.29
C ASP A 45 16.94 -11.08 7.99
N VAL A 46 17.97 -10.25 8.14
CA VAL A 46 17.96 -8.84 7.72
C VAL A 46 17.63 -8.73 6.22
N ASP A 47 18.25 -9.57 5.39
CA ASP A 47 18.05 -9.53 3.94
C ASP A 47 16.65 -10.06 3.56
N LYS A 48 16.11 -11.04 4.31
CA LYS A 48 14.73 -11.51 4.16
C LYS A 48 13.72 -10.42 4.53
N VAL A 49 13.87 -9.80 5.71
CA VAL A 49 13.00 -8.73 6.20
C VAL A 49 12.96 -7.58 5.19
N VAL A 50 14.11 -7.17 4.65
CA VAL A 50 14.18 -6.09 3.65
C VAL A 50 13.45 -6.45 2.37
N ARG A 51 13.52 -7.71 1.90
CA ARG A 51 12.74 -8.16 0.72
C ARG A 51 11.24 -8.09 0.98
N VAL A 52 10.80 -8.53 2.16
CA VAL A 52 9.38 -8.49 2.55
C VAL A 52 8.90 -7.04 2.73
N ALA A 53 9.75 -6.17 3.28
CA ALA A 53 9.46 -4.75 3.50
C ALA A 53 9.27 -3.95 2.20
N LYS A 54 9.63 -4.49 1.03
CA LYS A 54 9.35 -3.86 -0.27
C LYS A 54 7.87 -3.90 -0.67
N GLN A 55 7.12 -4.90 -0.18
CA GLN A 55 5.73 -5.15 -0.59
C GLN A 55 4.74 -5.06 0.58
N SER A 56 5.24 -5.01 1.82
CA SER A 56 4.43 -5.07 3.03
C SER A 56 5.08 -4.29 4.15
N ILE A 57 4.29 -3.85 5.12
CA ILE A 57 4.83 -3.23 6.35
C ILE A 57 5.34 -4.35 7.24
N VAL A 58 6.58 -4.23 7.72
CA VAL A 58 7.20 -5.25 8.58
C VAL A 58 7.49 -4.66 9.94
N ILE A 59 6.99 -5.32 10.98
CA ILE A 59 7.27 -5.00 12.38
C ILE A 59 8.28 -6.02 12.91
N VAL A 60 9.46 -5.55 13.27
CA VAL A 60 10.54 -6.36 13.81
C VAL A 60 10.61 -6.20 15.31
N LYS A 61 10.57 -7.32 16.04
CA LYS A 61 10.77 -7.31 17.50
C LYS A 61 12.27 -7.27 17.81
N THR A 62 12.75 -6.23 18.50
CA THR A 62 14.18 -6.09 18.86
C THR A 62 14.49 -6.47 20.30
N GLN A 63 13.47 -6.64 21.14
CA GLN A 63 13.62 -7.00 22.56
C GLN A 63 14.43 -8.29 22.79
N GLU A 64 14.30 -9.29 21.91
CA GLU A 64 15.03 -10.57 22.04
C GLU A 64 16.49 -10.46 21.62
N LEU A 65 16.79 -9.56 20.67
CA LEU A 65 18.16 -9.31 20.19
C LEU A 65 19.00 -8.61 21.26
N GLN A 66 18.42 -7.56 21.88
CA GLN A 66 19.09 -6.77 22.90
C GLN A 66 19.49 -7.60 24.13
N LYS A 67 18.72 -8.64 24.48
CA LYS A 67 19.01 -9.53 25.62
C LYS A 67 20.15 -10.50 25.37
N LYS A 68 20.44 -10.84 24.12
CA LYS A 68 21.47 -11.84 23.77
C LYS A 68 22.85 -11.23 23.70
N ASP A 69 23.02 -10.22 22.86
CA ASP A 69 24.32 -9.58 22.60
C ASP A 69 24.08 -8.19 22.02
N PHE A 70 24.50 -7.17 22.78
CA PHE A 70 24.33 -5.78 22.40
C PHE A 70 25.20 -5.38 21.20
N GLY A 71 26.45 -5.89 21.11
CA GLY A 71 27.37 -5.57 20.02
C GLY A 71 26.90 -6.17 18.70
N TYR A 72 26.45 -7.42 18.74
CA TYR A 72 25.86 -8.08 17.57
C TYR A 72 24.58 -7.36 17.10
N THR A 73 23.73 -6.95 18.05
CA THR A 73 22.50 -6.20 17.76
C THR A 73 22.78 -4.87 17.07
N GLN A 74 23.77 -4.10 17.53
CA GLN A 74 24.15 -2.85 16.86
C GLN A 74 24.61 -3.09 15.43
N THR A 75 25.38 -4.14 15.20
CA THR A 75 25.88 -4.52 13.87
C THR A 75 24.73 -4.87 12.93
N LEU A 76 23.75 -5.65 13.41
CA LEU A 76 22.55 -5.98 12.65
C LEU A 76 21.70 -4.75 12.32
N ILE A 77 21.49 -3.85 13.29
CA ILE A 77 20.74 -2.60 13.08
C ILE A 77 21.46 -1.71 12.07
N ALA A 78 22.80 -1.62 12.13
CA ALA A 78 23.58 -0.86 11.16
C ALA A 78 23.45 -1.44 9.74
N LYS A 79 23.47 -2.77 9.59
CA LYS A 79 23.21 -3.44 8.31
C LYS A 79 21.78 -3.17 7.82
N LEU A 80 20.79 -3.28 8.71
CA LEU A 80 19.38 -3.01 8.40
C LEU A 80 19.19 -1.57 7.91
N LYS A 81 19.75 -0.57 8.61
CA LYS A 81 19.71 0.84 8.21
C LYS A 81 20.31 1.07 6.82
N ARG A 82 21.47 0.47 6.53
CA ARG A 82 22.13 0.57 5.21
C ARG A 82 21.24 -0.03 4.12
N ASN A 83 20.70 -1.22 4.34
CA ASN A 83 19.82 -1.89 3.39
C ASN A 83 18.52 -1.12 3.16
N CYS A 84 17.91 -0.56 4.22
CA CYS A 84 16.69 0.24 4.09
C CYS A 84 16.94 1.50 3.26
N LYS A 85 18.04 2.22 3.54
CA LYS A 85 18.44 3.41 2.77
C LYS A 85 18.69 3.10 1.29
N GLN A 86 19.30 1.95 0.98
CA GLN A 86 19.52 1.52 -0.42
C GLN A 86 18.23 1.19 -1.17
N ASN A 87 17.18 0.76 -0.46
CA ASN A 87 15.91 0.34 -1.08
C ASN A 87 14.79 1.38 -0.93
N ASN A 88 15.10 2.59 -0.43
CA ASN A 88 14.11 3.63 -0.11
C ASN A 88 12.98 3.12 0.80
N ILE A 89 13.32 2.27 1.76
CA ILE A 89 12.41 1.75 2.78
C ILE A 89 12.54 2.65 4.00
N ASP A 90 11.42 3.16 4.51
CA ASP A 90 11.41 3.93 5.75
C ASP A 90 11.56 2.99 6.95
N LEU A 91 12.32 3.43 7.95
CA LEU A 91 12.65 2.66 9.14
C LEU A 91 12.42 3.54 10.37
N VAL A 92 11.49 3.13 11.21
CA VAL A 92 11.13 3.83 12.44
C VAL A 92 11.29 2.90 13.65
N GLY A 93 11.91 3.41 14.71
CA GLY A 93 11.98 2.72 15.99
C GLY A 93 10.91 3.21 16.94
N THR A 94 10.22 2.27 17.58
CA THR A 94 9.23 2.53 18.64
C THR A 94 9.88 2.34 20.01
N SER A 95 9.40 3.11 21.00
CA SER A 95 9.87 3.10 22.40
C SER A 95 9.83 1.70 23.02
N ASP A 96 8.84 0.90 22.62
CA ASP A 96 8.60 -0.44 23.15
C ASP A 96 9.58 -1.51 22.62
N GLY A 97 10.60 -1.12 21.85
CA GLY A 97 11.59 -2.04 21.30
C GLY A 97 11.12 -2.75 20.03
N TYR A 98 10.28 -2.08 19.24
CA TYR A 98 9.92 -2.51 17.89
C TYR A 98 10.60 -1.62 16.84
N LEU A 99 10.89 -2.22 15.68
CA LEU A 99 11.28 -1.49 14.48
C LEU A 99 10.21 -1.71 13.43
N ILE A 100 9.71 -0.63 12.85
CA ILE A 100 8.73 -0.65 11.78
C ILE A 100 9.46 -0.33 10.49
N LEU A 101 9.30 -1.18 9.48
CA LEU A 101 9.77 -0.97 8.13
C LEU A 101 8.56 -0.73 7.23
N ALA A 102 8.57 0.38 6.51
CA ALA A 102 7.55 0.73 5.55
C ALA A 102 8.12 0.76 4.13
N PRO A 103 7.40 0.20 3.14
CA PRO A 103 7.78 0.28 1.74
C PRO A 103 7.76 1.74 1.24
N PRO A 104 8.40 2.04 0.10
CA PRO A 104 8.50 3.41 -0.43
C PRO A 104 7.17 4.11 -0.73
N PHE A 105 6.07 3.35 -0.86
CA PHE A 105 4.74 3.88 -1.10
C PHE A 105 3.93 4.13 0.19
N VAL A 106 4.51 3.87 1.36
CA VAL A 106 3.91 4.12 2.67
C VAL A 106 4.77 5.13 3.42
N GLU A 107 4.14 6.20 3.90
CA GLU A 107 4.78 7.19 4.76
C GLU A 107 4.38 6.96 6.22
N ILE A 108 5.35 6.93 7.13
CA ILE A 108 5.09 6.83 8.57
C ILE A 108 5.05 8.24 9.15
N ILE A 109 3.85 8.70 9.51
CA ILE A 109 3.67 9.96 10.25
C ILE A 109 4.07 9.71 11.72
N ARG A 110 4.94 10.57 12.25
CA ARG A 110 5.36 10.55 13.65
C ARG A 110 4.57 11.64 14.38
N GLU A 111 3.74 11.23 15.35
CA GLU A 111 3.14 12.14 16.34
C GLU A 111 4.02 12.24 17.59
#